data_AF-A0A6A4HWC5-F1
#
_entry.id   AF-A0A6A4HWC5-F1
#
_cell.length_a   1.000
_cell.length_b   1.000
_cell.length_c   1.000
_cell.angle_alpha   90.00
_cell.angle_beta   90.00
_cell.angle_gamma   90.00
#
_symmetry.space_group_name_H-M   'P 1'
#
loop_
_entity.id
_entity.type
_entity.pdbx_description
1 polymer ?
#
loop_
_entity_poly.entity_id
_entity_poly.type
_entity_poly.pdbx_seq_one_letter_code
_entity_poly.pdbx_strand_id
1 'polypeptide(L)'
;MFANVAIAAFVLPFFVQSAVAQCTRSYTIPENITCDGISAAESVSTYQLATVNAGIINSECSNLEPGTTICLGYASQDCNTTYVVVANDTCDSITTANGINSTLLYGNNPQINSACSNIYVGEVLCVANTIAAPPAGSSLNTAIPSTATAAVSAASSASVSAPGSSLDTAIPSTATAAASASSASSTSVYTTSETTTTAAAASTSAANDDDDDDSDLPYCDEL
;
A
#
# COMPACT_ATOMS: atom_id res chain seq x y z
N MET A 1 -67.45 1.74 32.88
CA MET A 1 -66.88 1.56 31.54
C MET A 1 -65.38 1.48 31.70
N PHE A 2 -64.76 0.34 31.36
CA PHE A 2 -63.32 0.14 31.46
C PHE A 2 -62.87 -0.59 30.20
N ALA A 3 -61.94 0.00 29.45
CA ALA A 3 -61.45 -0.54 28.19
C ALA A 3 -60.06 -1.16 28.42
N ASN A 4 -59.95 -2.48 28.26
CA ASN A 4 -58.66 -3.18 28.35
C ASN A 4 -57.88 -2.94 27.05
N VAL A 5 -56.94 -1.99 27.09
CA VAL A 5 -56.01 -1.75 25.97
C VAL A 5 -54.91 -2.80 26.01
N ALA A 6 -55.03 -3.84 25.18
CA ALA A 6 -53.99 -4.84 24.99
C ALA A 6 -52.90 -4.29 24.06
N ILE A 7 -51.77 -3.85 24.62
CA ILE A 7 -50.61 -3.38 23.85
C ILE A 7 -49.83 -4.59 23.33
N ALA A 8 -50.09 -4.97 22.07
CA ALA A 8 -49.32 -6.01 21.38
C ALA A 8 -47.97 -5.44 20.92
N ALA A 9 -46.91 -5.66 21.71
CA ALA A 9 -45.56 -5.27 21.36
C ALA A 9 -45.03 -6.13 20.19
N PHE A 10 -45.06 -5.58 18.98
CA PHE A 10 -44.44 -6.20 17.80
C PHE A 10 -42.92 -6.10 17.87
N VAL A 11 -42.27 -7.14 18.42
CA VAL A 11 -40.81 -7.27 18.42
C VAL A 11 -40.35 -7.69 17.03
N LEU A 12 -39.98 -6.72 16.19
CA LEU A 12 -39.38 -6.99 14.89
C LEU A 12 -37.99 -7.60 15.09
N PRO A 13 -37.68 -8.76 14.46
CA PRO A 13 -36.32 -9.30 14.48
C PRO A 13 -35.40 -8.41 13.64
N PHE A 14 -34.44 -7.76 14.29
CA PHE A 14 -33.30 -7.14 13.62
C PHE A 14 -32.44 -8.24 13.01
N PHE A 15 -32.66 -8.53 11.72
CA PHE A 15 -31.75 -9.37 10.94
C PHE A 15 -30.44 -8.59 10.72
N VAL A 16 -29.43 -8.90 11.52
CA VAL A 16 -28.05 -8.44 11.27
C VAL A 16 -27.57 -9.10 9.98
N GLN A 17 -27.67 -8.39 8.86
CA GLN A 17 -27.11 -8.82 7.59
C GLN A 17 -25.59 -8.74 7.66
N SER A 18 -24.97 -9.82 8.14
CA SER A 18 -23.53 -10.04 8.00
C SER A 18 -23.15 -9.95 6.53
N ALA A 19 -22.46 -8.87 6.16
CA ALA A 19 -21.92 -8.68 4.83
C ALA A 19 -20.78 -9.68 4.60
N VAL A 20 -21.11 -10.91 4.17
CA VAL A 20 -20.14 -11.87 3.68
C VAL A 20 -19.39 -11.23 2.50
N ALA A 21 -18.09 -11.06 2.66
CA ALA A 21 -17.23 -10.47 1.63
C ALA A 21 -17.30 -11.33 0.37
N GLN A 22 -17.99 -10.84 -0.66
CA GLN A 22 -18.28 -11.66 -1.83
C GLN A 22 -17.07 -11.68 -2.76
N CYS A 23 -16.68 -12.90 -3.13
CA CYS A 23 -15.64 -13.11 -4.12
C CYS A 23 -16.06 -12.46 -5.44
N THR A 24 -15.31 -11.45 -5.87
CA THR A 24 -15.63 -10.68 -7.09
C THR A 24 -14.89 -11.24 -8.31
N ARG A 25 -13.75 -11.90 -8.09
CA ARG A 25 -12.93 -12.52 -9.13
C ARG A 25 -12.45 -13.89 -8.65
N SER A 26 -12.74 -14.93 -9.42
CA SER A 26 -12.40 -16.33 -9.10
C SER A 26 -11.48 -16.93 -10.15
N TYR A 27 -10.73 -17.96 -9.75
CA TYR A 27 -9.72 -18.61 -10.59
C TYR A 27 -9.75 -20.12 -10.38
N THR A 28 -9.69 -20.90 -11.45
CA THR A 28 -9.64 -22.38 -11.38
C THR A 28 -8.20 -22.84 -11.59
N ILE A 29 -7.65 -23.52 -10.58
CA ILE A 29 -6.24 -23.93 -10.53
C ILE A 29 -5.92 -24.89 -11.71
N PRO A 30 -4.98 -24.54 -12.62
CA PRO A 30 -4.44 -25.48 -13.60
C PRO A 30 -3.41 -26.44 -12.99
N GLU A 31 -3.05 -27.48 -13.74
CA GLU A 31 -2.02 -28.44 -13.30
C GLU A 31 -0.64 -27.78 -13.15
N ASN A 32 0.10 -28.17 -12.10
CA ASN A 32 1.51 -27.82 -11.86
C ASN A 32 1.83 -26.31 -11.69
N ILE A 33 0.91 -25.51 -11.14
CA ILE A 33 1.12 -24.08 -10.81
C ILE A 33 1.48 -23.86 -9.33
N THR A 34 2.02 -22.67 -8.99
CA THR A 34 2.32 -22.21 -7.62
C THR A 34 1.53 -20.95 -7.27
N CYS A 35 1.44 -20.56 -5.99
CA CYS A 35 0.79 -19.30 -5.60
C CYS A 35 1.40 -18.08 -6.29
N ASP A 36 2.73 -18.00 -6.40
CA ASP A 36 3.39 -16.90 -7.08
C ASP A 36 3.12 -16.90 -8.59
N GLY A 37 3.01 -18.09 -9.21
CA GLY A 37 2.59 -18.25 -10.60
C GLY A 37 1.16 -17.79 -10.85
N ILE A 38 0.22 -18.11 -9.95
CA ILE A 38 -1.15 -17.57 -9.98
C ILE A 38 -1.10 -16.05 -9.79
N SER A 39 -0.38 -15.58 -8.78
CA SER A 39 -0.29 -14.17 -8.38
C SER A 39 0.24 -13.28 -9.51
N ALA A 40 1.27 -13.75 -10.22
CA ALA A 40 1.89 -13.03 -11.33
C ALA A 40 1.07 -13.11 -12.63
N ALA A 41 0.36 -14.22 -12.88
CA ALA A 41 -0.51 -14.37 -14.04
C ALA A 41 -1.81 -13.57 -13.91
N GLU A 42 -2.35 -13.45 -12.69
CA GLU A 42 -3.66 -12.88 -12.40
C GLU A 42 -3.59 -11.48 -11.76
N SER A 43 -2.43 -10.85 -11.67
CA SER A 43 -2.24 -9.54 -11.03
C SER A 43 -2.95 -9.45 -9.67
N VAL A 44 -2.54 -10.31 -8.74
CA VAL A 44 -2.98 -10.32 -7.34
C VAL A 44 -1.73 -10.49 -6.47
N SER A 45 -1.65 -9.86 -5.29
CA SER A 45 -0.48 -10.06 -4.42
C SER A 45 -0.49 -11.45 -3.79
N THR A 46 0.68 -12.06 -3.58
CA THR A 46 0.82 -13.37 -2.92
C THR A 46 0.16 -13.33 -1.52
N TYR A 47 0.26 -12.19 -0.82
CA TYR A 47 -0.43 -11.91 0.43
C TYR A 47 -1.97 -11.92 0.30
N GLN A 48 -2.53 -11.24 -0.70
CA GLN A 48 -3.99 -11.22 -0.91
C GLN A 48 -4.49 -12.62 -1.26
N LEU A 49 -3.79 -13.35 -2.13
CA LEU A 49 -4.13 -14.72 -2.50
C LEU A 49 -4.16 -15.66 -1.28
N ALA A 50 -3.15 -15.57 -0.41
CA ALA A 50 -3.10 -16.34 0.84
C ALA A 50 -4.20 -15.93 1.84
N THR A 51 -4.48 -14.62 1.96
CA THR A 51 -5.46 -14.07 2.90
C THR A 51 -6.90 -14.43 2.51
N VAL A 52 -7.25 -14.25 1.24
CA VAL A 52 -8.59 -14.47 0.69
C VAL A 52 -8.97 -15.96 0.68
N ASN A 53 -7.97 -16.86 0.62
CA ASN A 53 -8.16 -18.31 0.64
C ASN A 53 -7.68 -18.97 1.94
N ALA A 54 -7.60 -18.22 3.04
CA ALA A 54 -7.14 -18.74 4.33
C ALA A 54 -7.99 -19.95 4.78
N GLY A 55 -7.35 -21.11 4.96
CA GLY A 55 -8.02 -22.37 5.28
C GLY A 55 -8.43 -23.23 4.07
N ILE A 56 -8.32 -22.70 2.85
CA ILE A 56 -8.33 -23.45 1.59
C ILE A 56 -6.88 -23.70 1.13
N ILE A 57 -6.05 -22.65 1.13
CA ILE A 57 -4.62 -22.71 0.85
C ILE A 57 -3.84 -22.64 2.18
N ASN A 58 -2.76 -23.43 2.30
CA ASN A 58 -1.87 -23.42 3.47
C ASN A 58 -0.71 -22.42 3.34
N SER A 59 -0.01 -22.15 4.45
CA SER A 59 1.08 -21.14 4.51
C SER A 59 2.21 -21.36 3.51
N GLU A 60 2.45 -22.61 3.13
CA GLU A 60 3.52 -23.02 2.21
C GLU A 60 3.05 -23.07 0.73
N CYS A 61 1.78 -22.77 0.46
CA CYS A 61 1.09 -23.01 -0.81
C CYS A 61 1.32 -24.42 -1.41
N SER A 62 1.40 -25.44 -0.54
CA SER A 62 1.79 -26.81 -0.92
C SER A 62 0.60 -27.73 -1.25
N ASN A 63 -0.64 -27.23 -1.15
CA ASN A 63 -1.87 -28.02 -1.27
C ASN A 63 -2.82 -27.54 -2.40
N LEU A 64 -2.30 -26.89 -3.44
CA LEU A 64 -3.10 -26.49 -4.61
C LEU A 64 -3.60 -27.74 -5.35
N GLU A 65 -4.93 -27.91 -5.42
CA GLU A 65 -5.58 -29.03 -6.12
C GLU A 65 -6.11 -28.58 -7.49
N PRO A 66 -5.60 -29.13 -8.62
CA PRO A 66 -6.06 -28.76 -9.95
C PRO A 66 -7.56 -28.96 -10.15
N GLY A 67 -8.23 -28.00 -10.80
CA GLY A 67 -9.67 -27.96 -10.95
C GLY A 67 -10.43 -27.32 -9.78
N THR A 68 -9.78 -27.09 -8.63
CA THR A 68 -10.40 -26.29 -7.55
C THR A 68 -10.50 -24.82 -7.96
N THR A 69 -11.67 -24.22 -7.74
CA THR A 69 -11.87 -22.77 -7.88
C THR A 69 -11.55 -22.06 -6.57
N ILE A 70 -10.57 -21.18 -6.60
CA ILE A 70 -10.17 -20.28 -5.50
C ILE A 70 -10.66 -18.85 -5.78
N CYS A 71 -10.64 -18.02 -4.75
CA CYS A 71 -10.99 -16.61 -4.87
C CYS A 71 -9.74 -15.74 -4.99
N LEU A 72 -9.73 -14.74 -5.87
CA LEU A 72 -8.60 -13.83 -6.03
C LEU A 72 -8.78 -12.54 -5.23
N GLY A 73 -10.00 -12.03 -5.11
CA GLY A 73 -10.29 -10.78 -4.38
C GLY A 73 -11.77 -10.61 -4.04
N TYR A 74 -12.03 -9.82 -2.99
CA TYR A 74 -13.39 -9.49 -2.54
C TYR A 74 -13.82 -8.11 -3.05
N ALA A 75 -15.12 -7.83 -2.97
CA ALA A 75 -15.64 -6.49 -3.22
C ALA A 75 -14.90 -5.44 -2.35
N SER A 76 -14.34 -4.42 -3.00
CA SER A 76 -13.49 -3.37 -2.42
C SER A 76 -12.17 -3.84 -1.77
N GLN A 77 -11.78 -5.10 -1.95
CA GLN A 77 -10.50 -5.68 -1.50
C GLN A 77 -9.94 -6.60 -2.60
N ASP A 78 -9.62 -6.02 -3.76
CA ASP A 78 -8.84 -6.64 -4.82
C ASP A 78 -7.78 -5.64 -5.33
N CYS A 79 -6.50 -5.91 -5.08
CA CYS A 79 -5.40 -5.11 -5.58
C CYS A 79 -4.90 -5.61 -6.94
N ASN A 80 -5.40 -5.00 -8.02
CA ASN A 80 -5.01 -5.34 -9.39
C ASN A 80 -3.74 -4.62 -9.88
N THR A 81 -3.15 -3.72 -9.08
CA THR A 81 -1.90 -3.01 -9.39
C THR A 81 -0.75 -3.67 -8.64
N THR A 82 -0.06 -4.61 -9.30
CA THR A 82 0.93 -5.49 -8.67
C THR A 82 2.32 -5.40 -9.29
N TYR A 83 3.34 -5.69 -8.47
CA TYR A 83 4.74 -5.75 -8.85
C TYR A 83 5.33 -7.13 -8.50
N VAL A 84 6.07 -7.75 -9.42
CA VAL A 84 6.76 -9.03 -9.18
C VAL A 84 8.20 -8.73 -8.77
N VAL A 85 8.60 -9.17 -7.58
CA VAL A 85 9.92 -8.92 -6.99
C VAL A 85 11.02 -9.63 -7.78
N VAL A 86 12.09 -8.90 -8.09
CA VAL A 86 13.27 -9.42 -8.81
C VAL A 86 14.54 -9.36 -7.96
N ALA A 87 15.65 -9.91 -8.49
CA ALA A 87 16.91 -9.97 -7.76
C ALA A 87 17.51 -8.58 -7.54
N ASN A 88 17.96 -8.33 -6.30
CA ASN A 88 18.50 -7.08 -5.76
C ASN A 88 17.47 -5.97 -5.44
N ASP A 89 16.17 -6.27 -5.45
CA ASP A 89 15.15 -5.31 -5.01
C ASP A 89 15.21 -4.98 -3.52
N THR A 90 14.77 -3.77 -3.19
CA THR A 90 14.47 -3.30 -1.83
C THR A 90 13.11 -2.60 -1.82
N CYS A 91 12.50 -2.43 -0.65
CA CYS A 91 11.25 -1.66 -0.54
C CYS A 91 11.40 -0.23 -1.06
N ASP A 92 12.59 0.38 -0.93
CA ASP A 92 12.90 1.70 -1.48
C ASP A 92 13.01 1.71 -3.02
N SER A 93 13.57 0.67 -3.64
CA SER A 93 13.59 0.56 -5.12
C SER A 93 12.17 0.35 -5.66
N ILE A 94 11.39 -0.53 -5.04
CA ILE A 94 10.01 -0.86 -5.44
C ILE A 94 9.09 0.35 -5.26
N THR A 95 9.14 1.05 -4.12
CA THR A 95 8.33 2.26 -3.90
C THR A 95 8.68 3.37 -4.88
N THR A 96 9.97 3.62 -5.11
CA THR A 96 10.45 4.61 -6.08
C THR A 96 10.02 4.28 -7.50
N ALA A 97 10.15 3.02 -7.93
CA ALA A 97 9.81 2.58 -9.28
C ALA A 97 8.29 2.64 -9.58
N ASN A 98 7.46 2.43 -8.56
CA ASN A 98 5.99 2.44 -8.69
C ASN A 98 5.35 3.78 -8.26
N GLY A 99 6.13 4.77 -7.83
CA GLY A 99 5.64 6.10 -7.46
C GLY A 99 4.80 6.17 -6.18
N ILE A 100 4.93 5.19 -5.28
CA ILE A 100 4.19 5.10 -4.01
C ILE A 100 5.10 5.39 -2.81
N ASN A 101 4.52 5.68 -1.65
CA ASN A 101 5.25 5.77 -0.39
C ASN A 101 5.31 4.41 0.33
N SER A 102 6.33 4.19 1.17
CA SER A 102 6.45 2.97 1.99
C SER A 102 5.23 2.69 2.88
N THR A 103 4.53 3.71 3.34
CA THR A 103 3.25 3.55 4.08
C THR A 103 2.20 2.79 3.27
N LEU A 104 2.11 3.06 1.96
CA LEU A 104 1.20 2.35 1.05
C LEU A 104 1.71 0.93 0.77
N LEU A 105 3.03 0.74 0.58
CA LEU A 105 3.60 -0.60 0.37
C LEU A 105 3.35 -1.50 1.60
N TYR A 106 3.65 -1.06 2.81
CA TYR A 106 3.43 -1.86 4.02
C TYR A 106 1.95 -2.05 4.35
N GLY A 107 1.10 -1.04 4.12
CA GLY A 107 -0.35 -1.17 4.31
C GLY A 107 -1.01 -2.15 3.33
N ASN A 108 -0.49 -2.24 2.10
CA ASN A 108 -0.94 -3.20 1.09
C ASN A 108 -0.25 -4.58 1.15
N ASN A 109 0.85 -4.70 1.90
CA ASN A 109 1.61 -5.94 2.06
C ASN A 109 2.02 -6.12 3.54
N PRO A 110 1.07 -6.40 4.46
CA PRO A 110 1.33 -6.52 5.90
C PRO A 110 2.27 -7.67 6.28
N GLN A 111 2.61 -8.57 5.36
CA GLN A 111 3.62 -9.62 5.56
C GLN A 111 5.05 -9.09 5.48
N ILE A 112 5.30 -7.92 4.87
CA ILE A 112 6.66 -7.37 4.75
C ILE A 112 7.08 -6.77 6.11
N ASN A 113 8.23 -7.22 6.62
CA ASN A 113 8.80 -6.70 7.85
C ASN A 113 9.43 -5.30 7.65
N SER A 114 9.60 -4.55 8.74
CA SER A 114 10.11 -3.17 8.71
C SER A 114 11.56 -3.00 8.22
N ALA A 115 12.31 -4.11 8.04
CA ALA A 115 13.64 -4.12 7.44
C ALA A 115 13.62 -4.54 5.96
N CYS A 116 12.45 -4.81 5.38
CA CYS A 116 12.24 -5.36 4.04
C CYS A 116 13.06 -6.65 3.76
N SER A 117 13.40 -7.42 4.81
CA SER A 117 14.38 -8.51 4.70
C SER A 117 13.77 -9.88 4.39
N ASN A 118 12.45 -9.96 4.23
CA ASN A 118 11.71 -11.19 3.96
C ASN A 118 11.10 -11.29 2.56
N ILE A 119 11.31 -10.30 1.69
CA ILE A 119 10.85 -10.38 0.29
C ILE A 119 11.77 -11.28 -0.56
N TYR A 120 11.18 -11.98 -1.53
CA TYR A 120 11.88 -12.97 -2.35
C TYR A 120 11.58 -12.85 -3.84
N VAL A 121 12.53 -13.28 -4.66
CA VAL A 121 12.40 -13.27 -6.13
C VAL A 121 11.20 -14.13 -6.55
N GLY A 122 10.24 -13.51 -7.24
CA GLY A 122 8.97 -14.12 -7.64
C GLY A 122 7.77 -13.76 -6.76
N GLU A 123 7.98 -13.23 -5.54
CA GLU A 123 6.87 -12.75 -4.71
C GLU A 123 6.13 -11.61 -5.43
N VAL A 124 4.80 -11.60 -5.34
CA VAL A 124 3.98 -10.56 -5.96
C VAL A 124 3.42 -9.62 -4.90
N LEU A 125 3.81 -8.36 -4.99
CA LEU A 125 3.41 -7.31 -4.04
C LEU A 125 2.34 -6.41 -4.65
N CYS A 126 1.40 -5.97 -3.82
CA CYS A 126 0.43 -4.94 -4.18
C CYS A 126 1.11 -3.56 -4.10
N VAL A 127 1.11 -2.80 -5.20
CA VAL A 127 1.73 -1.47 -5.31
C VAL A 127 0.70 -0.40 -5.72
N ALA A 128 -0.57 -0.61 -5.38
CA ALA A 128 -1.62 0.37 -5.54
C ALA A 128 -1.34 1.66 -4.74
N ASN A 129 -1.81 2.80 -5.26
CA ASN A 129 -1.70 4.12 -4.63
C ASN A 129 -2.74 4.36 -3.51
N THR A 130 -3.61 3.38 -3.27
CA THR A 130 -4.59 3.32 -2.17
C THR A 130 -4.45 1.98 -1.44
N ILE A 131 -5.02 1.85 -0.24
CA ILE A 131 -5.09 0.55 0.44
C ILE A 131 -6.21 -0.28 -0.18
N ALA A 132 -5.84 -1.36 -0.86
CA ALA A 132 -6.74 -2.30 -1.53
C ALA A 132 -6.57 -3.76 -1.03
N ALA A 133 -5.53 -4.03 -0.24
CA ALA A 133 -5.31 -5.35 0.33
C ALA A 133 -6.34 -5.71 1.42
N PRO A 134 -6.69 -7.00 1.57
CA PRO A 134 -7.55 -7.47 2.66
C PRO A 134 -6.87 -7.30 4.04
N PRO A 135 -7.65 -7.03 5.10
CA PRO A 135 -7.11 -6.78 6.44
C PRO A 135 -6.37 -8.01 6.99
N ALA A 136 -5.28 -7.76 7.71
CA ALA A 136 -4.44 -8.81 8.27
C ALA A 136 -5.17 -9.68 9.29
N GLY A 137 -5.57 -10.89 8.86
CA GLY A 137 -6.13 -11.90 9.74
C GLY A 137 -5.11 -12.36 10.79
N SER A 138 -5.55 -12.51 12.04
CA SER A 138 -4.72 -12.75 13.24
C SER A 138 -3.94 -14.08 13.30
N SER A 139 -3.81 -14.79 12.17
CA SER A 139 -3.13 -16.08 12.02
C SER A 139 -2.29 -16.17 10.74
N LEU A 140 -2.11 -15.07 10.00
CA LEU A 140 -1.52 -15.09 8.65
C LEU A 140 -0.01 -14.86 8.65
N ASN A 141 0.72 -15.90 9.02
CA ASN A 141 2.07 -16.11 8.50
C ASN A 141 1.95 -16.67 7.07
N THR A 142 2.00 -15.79 6.06
CA THR A 142 2.46 -16.21 4.73
C THR A 142 3.91 -16.65 4.91
N ALA A 143 4.22 -17.93 4.70
CA ALA A 143 5.59 -18.41 4.84
C ALA A 143 6.40 -17.94 3.62
N ILE A 144 7.68 -17.62 3.84
CA ILE A 144 8.63 -17.54 2.73
C ILE A 144 8.80 -18.99 2.23
N PRO A 145 8.52 -19.30 0.95
CA PRO A 145 8.63 -20.66 0.45
C PRO A 145 10.06 -21.20 0.69
N SER A 146 10.19 -22.44 1.15
CA SER A 146 11.50 -23.02 1.50
C SER A 146 12.50 -23.12 0.33
N THR A 147 12.02 -22.99 -0.91
CA THR A 147 12.78 -22.92 -2.16
C THR A 147 13.01 -21.51 -2.70
N ALA A 148 12.47 -20.47 -2.04
CA ALA A 148 12.56 -19.10 -2.49
C ALA A 148 13.97 -18.52 -2.34
N THR A 149 14.36 -17.66 -3.29
CA THR A 149 15.62 -16.91 -3.23
C THR A 149 15.32 -15.50 -2.74
N ALA A 150 15.88 -15.11 -1.59
CA ALA A 150 15.69 -13.76 -1.05
C ALA A 150 16.09 -12.67 -2.06
N ALA A 151 15.30 -11.60 -2.17
CA ALA A 151 15.49 -10.57 -3.19
C ALA A 151 16.83 -9.83 -3.00
N VAL A 152 17.10 -9.40 -1.76
CA VAL A 152 18.40 -8.88 -1.35
C VAL A 152 19.25 -9.98 -0.70
N SER A 153 20.49 -10.13 -1.17
CA SER A 153 21.49 -10.93 -0.48
C SER A 153 22.03 -10.18 0.73
N ALA A 154 22.09 -10.84 1.90
CA ALA A 154 22.59 -10.27 3.16
C ALA A 154 24.08 -9.83 3.13
N ALA A 155 24.77 -10.00 2.00
CA ALA A 155 26.15 -9.55 1.77
C ALA A 155 26.29 -8.04 1.51
N SER A 156 25.20 -7.31 1.21
CA SER A 156 25.22 -5.86 0.96
C SER A 156 25.40 -4.99 2.22
N SER A 157 26.22 -5.45 3.17
CA SER A 157 26.88 -4.64 4.20
C SER A 157 28.33 -4.31 3.80
N ALA A 158 28.56 -4.05 2.51
CA ALA A 158 29.85 -3.60 1.99
C ALA A 158 30.11 -2.15 2.46
N SER A 159 30.80 -2.02 3.59
CA SER A 159 31.09 -0.73 4.22
C SER A 159 31.77 0.24 3.26
N VAL A 160 31.15 1.41 3.04
CA VAL A 160 31.81 2.55 2.40
C VAL A 160 32.88 3.11 3.35
N SER A 161 34.09 2.56 3.25
CA SER A 161 35.26 3.03 3.99
C SER A 161 35.61 4.46 3.59
N ALA A 162 35.12 5.43 4.39
CA ALA A 162 35.50 6.82 4.23
C ALA A 162 37.02 6.97 4.37
N PRO A 163 37.73 7.60 3.40
CA PRO A 163 39.16 7.85 3.53
C PRO A 163 39.40 8.89 4.64
N GLY A 164 39.93 8.44 5.78
CA GLY A 164 40.24 9.32 6.90
C GLY A 164 41.38 10.28 6.59
N SER A 165 41.05 11.54 6.28
CA SER A 165 42.04 12.62 6.19
C SER A 165 42.46 13.09 7.59
N SER A 166 43.42 12.40 8.19
CA SER A 166 44.14 12.90 9.36
C SER A 166 45.13 13.99 8.95
N LEU A 167 45.01 15.18 9.53
CA LEU A 167 46.12 16.13 9.62
C LEU A 167 46.18 16.70 11.03
N ASP A 168 47.10 16.18 11.83
CA ASP A 168 47.44 16.77 13.13
C ASP A 168 48.31 18.01 12.90
N THR A 169 47.96 19.12 13.53
CA THR A 169 48.88 20.24 13.79
C THR A 169 48.42 20.98 15.04
N ALA A 170 49.12 20.78 16.15
CA ALA A 170 48.81 21.41 17.43
C ALA A 170 49.03 22.94 17.43
N ILE A 171 48.10 23.69 18.01
CA ILE A 171 48.27 25.10 18.40
C ILE A 171 47.67 25.32 19.81
N PRO A 172 48.48 25.65 20.84
CA PRO A 172 47.97 26.03 22.14
C PRO A 172 48.07 27.55 22.36
N SER A 173 46.95 28.23 22.68
CA SER A 173 46.93 29.43 23.54
C SER A 173 45.54 29.95 23.93
N THR A 174 45.47 30.40 25.19
CA THR A 174 44.63 31.50 25.73
C THR A 174 43.16 31.61 25.30
N ALA A 175 42.25 31.29 26.23
CA ALA A 175 40.90 31.85 26.22
C ALA A 175 40.88 33.33 26.65
N THR A 176 40.03 34.14 26.03
CA THR A 176 39.53 35.43 26.54
C THR A 176 38.15 35.67 25.90
N ALA A 177 37.23 36.32 26.61
CA ALA A 177 35.80 36.31 26.27
C ALA A 177 35.32 37.51 25.43
N ALA A 178 34.43 37.21 24.48
CA ALA A 178 33.39 38.09 23.94
C ALA A 178 32.21 37.16 23.56
N ALA A 179 30.95 37.31 24.00
CA ALA A 179 30.04 38.46 24.08
C ALA A 179 29.15 38.65 22.83
N SER A 180 27.86 38.33 23.02
CA SER A 180 26.68 38.96 22.39
C SER A 180 26.16 38.54 20.99
N ALA A 181 24.90 38.12 21.00
CA ALA A 181 23.76 38.60 20.16
C ALA A 181 23.58 38.19 18.67
N SER A 182 22.53 37.40 18.45
CA SER A 182 21.30 37.74 17.66
C SER A 182 21.29 37.91 16.12
N SER A 183 20.54 36.98 15.48
CA SER A 183 19.46 37.20 14.48
C SER A 183 19.67 37.90 13.12
N ALA A 184 19.52 37.12 12.04
CA ALA A 184 18.84 37.43 10.76
C ALA A 184 18.50 36.07 10.08
N SER A 185 17.41 35.79 9.37
CA SER A 185 16.38 36.56 8.63
C SER A 185 16.78 37.04 7.22
N SER A 186 16.46 36.20 6.23
CA SER A 186 16.35 36.48 4.79
C SER A 186 15.27 35.53 4.24
N THR A 187 14.08 35.95 3.81
CA THR A 187 13.78 36.81 2.65
C THR A 187 14.26 36.18 1.35
N SER A 188 13.42 35.31 0.76
CA SER A 188 13.55 34.86 -0.62
C SER A 188 12.75 35.77 -1.55
N VAL A 189 13.29 36.06 -2.73
CA VAL A 189 12.69 37.02 -3.69
C VAL A 189 12.02 36.24 -4.81
N TYR A 190 10.70 36.34 -4.91
CA TYR A 190 9.94 35.74 -6.01
C TYR A 190 9.87 36.72 -7.19
N THR A 191 10.49 36.37 -8.32
CA THR A 191 10.41 37.16 -9.55
C THR A 191 9.41 36.51 -10.50
N THR A 192 8.33 37.22 -10.81
CA THR A 192 7.36 36.81 -11.83
C THR A 192 7.86 37.13 -13.24
N SER A 193 7.48 36.30 -14.21
CA SER A 193 7.64 36.58 -15.64
C SER A 193 6.61 35.77 -16.44
N GLU A 194 5.44 36.37 -16.62
CA GLU A 194 4.38 35.90 -17.52
C GLU A 194 4.34 36.83 -18.74
N THR A 195 4.13 36.29 -19.96
CA THR A 195 3.48 36.94 -21.13
C THR A 195 3.46 35.98 -22.32
N THR A 196 2.25 35.55 -22.72
CA THR A 196 1.62 35.61 -24.07
C THR A 196 2.52 35.80 -25.33
N THR A 197 2.23 35.35 -26.56
CA THR A 197 0.98 35.16 -27.37
C THR A 197 1.38 34.35 -28.66
N THR A 198 0.57 33.80 -29.59
CA THR A 198 -0.89 33.76 -29.93
C THR A 198 -1.16 32.55 -30.86
N ALA A 199 -2.40 32.02 -30.90
CA ALA A 199 -3.06 31.39 -32.09
C ALA A 199 -2.47 30.11 -32.74
N ALA A 200 -3.19 29.26 -33.48
CA ALA A 200 -4.62 28.85 -33.59
C ALA A 200 -4.66 27.57 -34.49
N ALA A 201 -5.75 26.87 -34.83
CA ALA A 201 -7.19 27.07 -34.63
C ALA A 201 -7.95 25.72 -34.73
N ALA A 202 -9.11 25.60 -34.05
CA ALA A 202 -10.32 24.83 -34.43
C ALA A 202 -10.21 23.28 -34.66
N SER A 203 -11.28 22.49 -34.55
CA SER A 203 -12.72 22.81 -34.47
C SER A 203 -13.51 21.75 -33.66
N THR A 204 -14.52 22.18 -32.88
CA THR A 204 -15.87 21.56 -32.67
C THR A 204 -16.03 20.06 -32.34
N SER A 205 -16.99 19.62 -31.51
CA SER A 205 -18.22 20.27 -30.98
C SER A 205 -18.82 19.54 -29.78
N ALA A 206 -19.67 20.25 -29.02
CA ALA A 206 -20.77 19.76 -28.18
C ALA A 206 -20.39 19.09 -26.83
N ALA A 207 -21.14 19.31 -25.75
CA ALA A 207 -22.24 20.28 -25.52
C ALA A 207 -22.55 20.44 -24.02
N ASN A 208 -22.99 21.67 -23.67
CA ASN A 208 -23.70 22.08 -22.45
C ASN A 208 -22.89 22.01 -21.13
N ASP A 209 -22.91 22.99 -20.22
CA ASP A 209 -24.01 23.82 -19.65
C ASP A 209 -24.94 22.93 -18.78
N ASP A 210 -25.25 23.20 -17.50
CA ASP A 210 -25.27 24.45 -16.71
C ASP A 210 -25.00 24.22 -15.19
N ASP A 211 -24.98 25.33 -14.44
CA ASP A 211 -25.24 25.52 -13.00
C ASP A 211 -24.25 24.99 -11.92
N ASP A 212 -23.59 25.96 -11.27
CA ASP A 212 -23.09 25.86 -9.89
C ASP A 212 -24.25 25.70 -8.90
N ASP A 213 -24.06 24.89 -7.84
CA ASP A 213 -24.87 25.02 -6.61
C ASP A 213 -23.97 24.77 -5.38
N ASP A 214 -23.66 25.85 -4.65
CA ASP A 214 -22.73 25.89 -3.52
C ASP A 214 -23.53 25.82 -2.22
N SER A 215 -23.43 24.72 -1.45
CA SER A 215 -24.21 24.53 -0.23
C SER A 215 -23.59 23.53 0.77
N ASP A 216 -23.10 24.10 1.87
CA ASP A 216 -23.08 23.58 3.25
C ASP A 216 -23.06 22.05 3.48
N LEU A 217 -21.88 21.52 3.84
CA LEU A 217 -21.78 20.32 4.68
C LEU A 217 -21.33 20.70 6.11
N PRO A 218 -22.21 20.66 7.12
CA PRO A 218 -21.89 21.10 8.47
C PRO A 218 -21.08 20.07 9.27
N TYR A 219 -20.24 20.61 10.15
CA TYR A 219 -19.67 20.02 11.36
C TYR A 219 -20.13 18.60 11.75
N CYS A 220 -19.20 17.63 11.68
CA CYS A 220 -19.33 16.34 12.37
C CYS A 220 -18.74 16.45 13.78
N ASP A 221 -19.55 16.85 14.75
CA ASP A 221 -19.27 16.73 16.19
C ASP A 221 -20.27 15.75 16.82
N GLU A 222 -19.80 14.99 17.82
CA GLU A 222 -20.55 14.02 18.66
C GLU A 222 -21.08 12.77 17.90
N LEU A 223 -20.85 11.51 18.33
CA LEU A 223 -20.53 10.95 19.66
C LEU A 223 -19.50 9.79 19.58
#